data_AF-A0A4D7YL13-F1
#
_entry.id   AF-A0A4D7YL13-F1
#
_cell.length_a   1.000
_cell.length_b   1.000
_cell.length_c   1.000
_cell.angle_alpha   90.00
_cell.angle_beta   90.00
_cell.angle_gamma   90.00
#
_symmetry.space_group_name_H-M   'P 1'
#
loop_
_entity.id
_entity.type
_entity.pdbx_description
1 polymer ?
#
loop_
_entity_poly.entity_id
_entity_poly.type
_entity_poly.pdbx_seq_one_letter_code
_entity_poly.pdbx_strand_id
1 'polypeptide(L)'
;MEDETGTSAKLCTCEEVAHGALGKVANDEKLARVIMSPTHFKKNGELKPGAFPLSHIRQSGLSLFRTDRMTKEDIVRIAGAIAPPNQTPHSLAIAVAADIRSIELVEGEQALCVLDDPVLNSPPFPDNPAHAIAISSTDRTSEDCDPEVLELQEALLTKFKAQLRRIPDGI
;
A
#
# COMPACT_ATOMS: atom_id res chain seq x y z
N MET A 1 -19.38 4.18 -33.01
CA MET A 1 -18.76 5.24 -32.19
C MET A 1 -19.02 4.79 -30.77
N GLU A 2 -17.96 4.29 -30.16
CA GLU A 2 -17.95 3.44 -28.98
C GLU A 2 -18.41 4.23 -27.76
N ASP A 3 -19.34 3.65 -26.99
CA ASP A 3 -19.61 4.11 -25.63
C ASP A 3 -19.09 3.00 -24.72
N GLU A 4 -17.92 3.29 -24.13
CA GLU A 4 -17.20 2.46 -23.19
C GLU A 4 -18.03 2.30 -21.92
N THR A 5 -18.77 1.20 -21.80
CA THR A 5 -19.23 0.73 -20.49
C THR A 5 -18.00 0.24 -19.74
N GLY A 6 -17.36 1.16 -19.02
CA GLY A 6 -16.27 0.87 -18.11
C GLY A 6 -16.67 -0.26 -17.18
N THR A 7 -16.06 -1.42 -17.40
CA THR A 7 -16.19 -2.57 -16.51
C THR A 7 -15.71 -2.11 -15.14
N SER A 8 -16.64 -1.85 -14.23
CA SER A 8 -16.32 -1.70 -12.81
C SER A 8 -15.67 -3.02 -12.41
N ALA A 9 -14.34 -3.04 -12.33
CA ALA A 9 -13.61 -4.20 -11.85
C ALA A 9 -14.27 -4.67 -10.56
N LYS A 10 -14.72 -5.92 -10.55
CA LYS A 10 -15.47 -6.47 -9.42
C LYS A 10 -14.50 -6.53 -8.25
N LEU A 11 -14.72 -5.69 -7.24
CA LEU A 11 -13.88 -5.67 -6.05
C LEU A 11 -13.98 -7.01 -5.32
N CYS A 12 -12.86 -7.42 -4.73
CA CYS A 12 -12.79 -8.47 -3.73
C CYS A 12 -13.89 -8.28 -2.66
N THR A 13 -14.58 -9.36 -2.28
CA THR A 13 -15.67 -9.30 -1.27
C THR A 13 -15.20 -8.76 0.08
N CYS A 14 -13.91 -8.91 0.38
CA CYS A 14 -13.29 -8.35 1.58
C CYS A 14 -13.38 -6.81 1.62
N GLU A 15 -13.53 -6.13 0.47
CA GLU A 15 -13.63 -4.66 0.37
C GLU A 15 -15.09 -4.15 0.41
N GLU A 16 -16.07 -5.03 0.68
CA GLU A 16 -17.47 -4.65 0.70
C GLU A 16 -17.88 -3.83 1.94
N VAL A 17 -17.06 -3.83 2.99
CA VAL A 17 -17.35 -3.15 4.25
C VAL A 17 -16.36 -2.00 4.45
N ALA A 18 -16.87 -0.85 4.88
CA ALA A 18 -16.04 0.26 5.34
C ALA A 18 -15.77 0.11 6.84
N HIS A 19 -14.55 0.37 7.28
CA HIS A 19 -14.12 0.24 8.67
C HIS A 19 -13.93 1.60 9.37
N GLY A 20 -13.83 2.69 8.61
CA GLY A 20 -13.61 4.04 9.11
C GLY A 20 -14.58 5.10 8.55
N ALA A 21 -14.53 6.29 9.15
CA ALA A 21 -15.38 7.42 8.79
C ALA A 21 -15.10 7.98 7.38
N LEU A 22 -13.92 7.70 6.81
CA LEU A 22 -13.57 8.08 5.43
C LEU A 22 -14.18 7.15 4.38
N GLY A 23 -14.82 6.05 4.80
CA GLY A 23 -15.38 5.04 3.92
C GLY A 23 -14.32 4.21 3.19
N LYS A 24 -14.79 3.37 2.27
CA LYS A 24 -13.94 2.50 1.44
C LYS A 24 -12.89 3.31 0.67
N VAL A 25 -11.79 2.64 0.32
CA VAL A 25 -10.76 3.21 -0.54
C VAL A 25 -11.27 3.27 -1.99
N ALA A 26 -11.34 4.46 -2.57
CA ALA A 26 -11.80 4.63 -3.95
C ALA A 26 -10.75 4.14 -4.96
N ASN A 27 -11.15 3.79 -6.19
CA ASN A 27 -10.22 3.28 -7.21
C ASN A 27 -9.17 4.30 -7.66
N ASP A 28 -9.54 5.57 -7.70
CA ASP A 28 -8.70 6.70 -8.11
C ASP A 28 -7.83 7.27 -6.97
N GLU A 29 -8.00 6.76 -5.75
CA GLU A 29 -7.31 7.25 -4.57
C GLU A 29 -5.82 6.87 -4.58
N LYS A 30 -4.96 7.85 -4.28
CA LYS A 30 -3.52 7.62 -4.13
C LYS A 30 -3.20 7.02 -2.77
N LEU A 31 -2.46 5.93 -2.81
CA LEU A 31 -1.99 5.20 -1.65
C LEU A 31 -0.48 5.22 -1.60
N ALA A 32 0.06 5.54 -0.42
CA ALA A 32 1.49 5.66 -0.22
C ALA A 32 2.02 4.64 0.80
N ARG A 33 3.05 3.90 0.40
CA ARG A 33 3.91 3.17 1.31
C ARG A 33 5.02 4.10 1.80
N VAL A 34 5.14 4.27 3.11
CA VAL A 34 6.24 5.04 3.70
C VAL A 34 7.51 4.19 3.69
N ILE A 35 8.58 4.74 3.14
CA ILE A 35 9.91 4.13 3.09
C ILE A 35 10.78 4.75 4.18
N MET A 36 11.12 3.98 5.20
CA MET A 36 11.82 4.45 6.41
C MET A 36 13.33 4.50 6.31
N SER A 37 13.92 3.85 5.30
CA SER A 37 15.37 3.71 5.22
C SER A 37 15.89 3.93 3.80
N PRO A 38 16.99 4.69 3.62
CA PRO A 38 17.69 4.77 2.34
C PRO A 38 18.24 3.42 1.88
N THR A 39 18.38 2.44 2.80
CA THR A 39 18.85 1.09 2.47
C THR A 39 17.91 0.34 1.54
N HIS A 40 16.63 0.72 1.48
CA HIS A 40 15.66 0.22 0.52
C HIS A 40 15.85 0.77 -0.89
N PHE A 41 16.84 1.63 -1.12
CA PHE A 41 17.17 2.13 -2.46
C PHE A 41 18.45 1.48 -2.98
N LYS A 42 18.45 1.18 -4.27
CA LYS A 42 19.65 0.84 -5.04
C LYS A 42 20.49 2.10 -5.27
N LYS A 43 21.74 1.92 -5.72
CA LYS A 43 22.65 3.05 -6.03
C LYS A 43 22.12 3.97 -7.13
N ASN A 44 21.28 3.46 -8.03
CA ASN A 44 20.63 4.22 -9.10
C ASN A 44 19.33 4.94 -8.63
N GLY A 45 18.99 4.87 -7.34
CA GLY A 45 17.79 5.50 -6.79
C GLY A 45 16.50 4.69 -6.95
N GLU A 46 16.55 3.51 -7.57
CA GLU A 46 15.40 2.61 -7.64
C GLU A 46 15.11 1.95 -6.30
N LEU A 47 13.83 1.68 -6.04
CA LEU A 47 13.39 0.94 -4.87
C LEU A 47 13.81 -0.54 -4.99
N LYS A 48 14.25 -1.14 -3.89
CA LYS A 48 14.57 -2.57 -3.76
C LYS A 48 13.32 -3.36 -3.37
N PRO A 49 13.24 -4.66 -3.70
CA PRO A 49 12.11 -5.50 -3.31
C PRO A 49 11.83 -5.52 -1.80
N GLY A 50 12.87 -5.40 -0.97
CA GLY A 50 12.73 -5.33 0.49
C GLY A 50 11.92 -4.15 1.04
N ALA A 51 11.53 -3.18 0.20
CA ALA A 51 10.54 -2.17 0.56
C ALA A 51 9.12 -2.75 0.75
N PHE A 52 8.87 -3.94 0.19
CA PHE A 52 7.66 -4.74 0.31
C PHE A 52 8.04 -6.11 0.91
N PRO A 53 8.22 -6.21 2.24
CA PRO A 53 8.65 -7.46 2.88
C PRO A 53 7.71 -8.62 2.56
N LEU A 54 8.27 -9.82 2.32
CA LEU A 54 7.48 -11.02 2.03
C LEU A 54 6.50 -11.34 3.16
N SER A 55 6.89 -11.11 4.41
CA SER A 55 6.02 -11.29 5.58
C SER A 55 4.78 -10.40 5.55
N HIS A 56 4.87 -9.20 4.98
CA HIS A 56 3.73 -8.30 4.83
C HIS A 56 2.79 -8.79 3.74
N ILE A 57 3.33 -9.32 2.64
CA ILE A 57 2.53 -9.87 1.54
C ILE A 57 1.80 -11.16 1.98
N ARG A 58 2.46 -11.99 2.80
CA ARG A 58 1.89 -13.27 3.30
C ARG A 58 0.86 -13.11 4.41
N GLN A 59 1.15 -12.24 5.37
CA GLN A 59 0.48 -12.29 6.67
C GLN A 59 -0.07 -10.94 7.10
N SER A 60 0.80 -9.97 7.34
CA SER A 60 0.40 -8.77 8.09
C SER A 60 -0.26 -7.70 7.24
N GLY A 61 -0.19 -7.80 5.91
CA GLY A 61 -0.60 -6.75 5.00
C GLY A 61 0.42 -5.63 4.86
N LEU A 62 0.28 -4.89 3.77
CA LEU A 62 1.04 -3.68 3.48
C LEU A 62 0.26 -2.47 4.01
N SER A 63 0.77 -1.87 5.08
CA SER A 63 0.30 -0.59 5.60
C SER A 63 0.56 0.55 4.61
N LEU A 64 -0.48 1.36 4.35
CA LEU A 64 -0.53 2.42 3.37
C LEU A 64 -1.20 3.69 3.95
N PHE A 65 -0.80 4.85 3.43
CA PHE A 65 -1.46 6.13 3.68
C PHE A 65 -2.36 6.50 2.51
N ARG A 66 -3.59 6.89 2.78
CA ARG A 66 -4.51 7.49 1.79
C ARG A 66 -4.14 8.95 1.58
N THR A 67 -3.16 9.22 0.71
CA THR A 67 -2.54 10.55 0.63
C THR A 67 -3.49 11.65 0.17
N ASP A 68 -4.52 11.33 -0.61
CA ASP A 68 -5.54 12.32 -1.00
C ASP A 68 -6.48 12.70 0.17
N ARG A 69 -6.38 12.01 1.32
CA ARG A 69 -7.16 12.26 2.55
C ARG A 69 -6.31 12.79 3.70
N MET A 70 -5.04 13.09 3.44
CA MET A 70 -4.10 13.55 4.47
C MET A 70 -3.50 14.89 4.08
N THR A 71 -3.27 15.74 5.08
CA THR A 71 -2.43 16.92 4.88
C THR A 71 -0.96 16.52 4.79
N LYS A 72 -0.13 17.39 4.21
CA LYS A 72 1.32 17.20 4.18
C LYS A 72 1.88 17.08 5.60
N GLU A 73 1.38 17.91 6.50
CA GLU A 73 1.75 17.96 7.92
C GLU A 73 1.42 16.64 8.62
N ASP A 74 0.23 16.07 8.35
CA ASP A 74 -0.17 14.77 8.91
C ASP A 74 0.70 13.63 8.39
N ILE A 75 1.02 13.62 7.09
CA ILE A 75 1.90 12.59 6.53
C ILE A 75 3.28 12.65 7.18
N VAL A 76 3.89 13.85 7.29
CA VAL A 76 5.20 14.02 7.95
C VAL A 76 5.14 13.60 9.41
N ARG A 77 4.12 14.06 10.14
CA ARG A 77 3.93 13.77 11.57
C ARG A 77 3.76 12.28 11.83
N ILE A 78 2.83 11.62 11.12
CA ILE A 78 2.52 10.21 11.32
C ILE A 78 3.71 9.36 10.86
N ALA A 79 4.28 9.64 9.69
CA ALA A 79 5.47 8.94 9.22
C ALA A 79 6.61 9.01 10.25
N GLY A 80 6.86 10.19 10.82
CA GLY A 80 7.89 10.38 11.84
C GLY A 80 7.61 9.59 13.12
N ALA A 81 6.33 9.50 13.53
CA ALA A 81 5.93 8.79 14.72
C ALA A 81 6.01 7.25 14.58
N ILE A 82 5.81 6.71 13.38
CA ILE A 82 5.91 5.26 13.12
C ILE A 82 7.33 4.82 12.75
N ALA A 83 8.28 5.75 12.57
CA ALA A 83 9.65 5.42 12.25
C ALA A 83 10.34 4.75 13.45
N PRO A 84 11.08 3.65 13.25
CA PRO A 84 11.86 3.04 14.33
C PRO A 84 12.88 4.01 14.94
N PRO A 85 13.31 3.80 16.19
CA PRO A 85 14.40 4.58 16.78
C PRO A 85 15.63 4.57 15.86
N ASN A 86 16.16 5.76 15.57
CA ASN A 86 17.28 6.00 14.64
C ASN A 86 16.97 5.85 13.14
N GLN A 87 15.69 5.82 12.76
CA GLN A 87 15.28 5.95 11.36
C GLN A 87 14.49 7.23 11.15
N THR A 88 14.58 7.78 9.95
CA THR A 88 13.77 8.92 9.52
C THR A 88 13.02 8.52 8.26
N PRO A 89 11.71 8.83 8.17
CA PRO A 89 10.97 8.63 6.94
C PRO A 89 11.67 9.33 5.78
N HIS A 90 12.00 8.56 4.75
CA HIS A 90 12.84 9.04 3.66
C HIS A 90 12.00 9.39 2.43
N SER A 91 10.99 8.58 2.12
CA SER A 91 10.17 8.75 0.92
C SER A 91 8.80 8.11 1.06
N LEU A 92 7.89 8.51 0.17
CA LEU A 92 6.63 7.86 -0.12
C LEU A 92 6.77 7.17 -1.47
N ALA A 93 6.50 5.87 -1.53
CA ALA A 93 6.23 5.19 -2.78
C ALA A 93 4.71 5.20 -3.00
N ILE A 94 4.24 5.70 -4.13
CA ILE A 94 2.83 5.98 -4.37
C ILE A 94 2.32 5.12 -5.53
N ALA A 95 1.13 4.55 -5.36
CA ALA A 95 0.36 3.88 -6.40
C ALA A 95 -1.11 4.33 -6.31
N VAL A 96 -1.85 4.22 -7.41
CA VAL A 96 -3.31 4.38 -7.41
C VAL A 96 -3.94 3.08 -6.92
N ALA A 97 -5.02 3.14 -6.14
CA ALA A 97 -5.64 1.95 -5.57
C ALA A 97 -6.06 0.92 -6.66
N ALA A 98 -6.59 1.38 -7.79
CA ALA A 98 -6.92 0.54 -8.93
C ALA A 98 -5.70 -0.23 -9.47
N ASP A 99 -4.50 0.36 -9.47
CA ASP A 99 -3.28 -0.32 -9.93
C ASP A 99 -2.87 -1.47 -9.00
N ILE A 100 -3.11 -1.34 -7.70
CA ILE A 100 -2.85 -2.40 -6.74
C ILE A 100 -3.87 -3.54 -6.93
N ARG A 101 -5.15 -3.19 -7.11
CA ARG A 101 -6.23 -4.15 -7.37
C ARG A 101 -6.10 -4.86 -8.72
N SER A 102 -5.40 -4.24 -9.68
CA SER A 102 -5.11 -4.87 -10.98
C SER A 102 -4.03 -5.95 -10.91
N ILE A 103 -3.44 -6.21 -9.73
CA ILE A 103 -2.50 -7.33 -9.57
C ILE A 103 -3.36 -8.59 -9.46
N GLU A 104 -3.21 -9.47 -10.45
CA GLU A 104 -4.02 -10.67 -10.60
C GLU A 104 -3.22 -11.93 -10.23
N LEU A 105 -3.95 -12.96 -9.82
CA LEU A 105 -3.47 -14.33 -9.71
C LEU A 105 -3.45 -14.99 -11.09
N VAL A 106 -2.86 -16.18 -11.17
CA VAL A 106 -2.79 -16.96 -12.41
C VAL A 106 -4.20 -17.22 -13.00
N GLU A 107 -5.20 -17.33 -12.13
CA GLU A 107 -6.60 -17.55 -12.46
C GLU A 107 -7.36 -16.27 -12.88
N GLY A 108 -6.69 -15.10 -12.88
CA GLY A 108 -7.29 -13.81 -13.22
C GLY A 108 -8.09 -13.16 -12.07
N GLU A 109 -8.02 -13.73 -10.87
CA GLU A 109 -8.64 -13.14 -9.68
C GLU A 109 -7.74 -12.05 -9.07
N GLN A 110 -8.35 -11.05 -8.43
CA GLN A 110 -7.61 -9.99 -7.72
C GLN A 110 -6.74 -10.59 -6.61
N ALA A 111 -5.43 -10.36 -6.66
CA ALA A 111 -4.46 -10.92 -5.72
C ALA A 111 -4.39 -10.20 -4.37
N LEU A 112 -4.68 -8.89 -4.38
CA LEU A 112 -4.57 -8.03 -3.20
C LEU A 112 -5.84 -7.23 -2.99
N CYS A 113 -6.46 -7.31 -1.82
CA CYS A 113 -7.61 -6.50 -1.44
C CYS A 113 -7.13 -5.23 -0.72
N VAL A 114 -7.69 -4.07 -1.07
CA VAL A 114 -7.31 -2.76 -0.50
C VAL A 114 -8.42 -2.25 0.40
N LEU A 115 -8.15 -2.18 1.71
CA LEU A 115 -9.14 -1.86 2.74
C LEU A 115 -8.82 -0.52 3.39
N ASP A 116 -9.86 0.21 3.80
CA ASP A 116 -9.68 1.22 4.83
C ASP A 116 -9.49 0.50 6.17
N ASP A 117 -8.47 0.91 6.92
CA ASP A 117 -8.09 0.25 8.18
C ASP A 117 -7.64 1.34 9.18
N PRO A 118 -8.56 2.19 9.65
CA PRO A 118 -8.19 3.36 10.44
C PRO A 118 -7.47 2.94 11.73
N VAL A 119 -6.29 3.49 11.98
CA VAL A 119 -5.59 3.31 13.25
C VAL A 119 -6.12 4.36 14.20
N LEU A 120 -6.90 3.97 15.21
CA LEU A 120 -7.49 4.88 16.20
C LEU A 120 -7.30 4.33 17.60
N ASN A 121 -6.94 5.18 18.55
CA ASN A 121 -6.75 4.83 19.96
C ASN A 121 -5.84 3.61 20.15
N SER A 122 -4.77 3.50 19.35
CA SER A 122 -3.86 2.35 19.34
C SER A 122 -2.42 2.72 19.71
N PRO A 123 -2.15 3.11 20.98
CA PRO A 123 -0.79 3.38 21.44
C PRO A 123 0.18 2.20 21.16
N PRO A 124 1.44 2.47 20.78
CA PRO A 124 2.08 3.78 20.73
C PRO A 124 1.85 4.56 19.43
N PHE A 125 1.08 4.03 18.49
CA PHE A 125 0.86 4.66 17.19
C PHE A 125 -0.12 5.84 17.31
N PRO A 126 0.14 6.97 16.62
CA PRO A 126 -0.80 8.07 16.59
C PRO A 126 -2.05 7.69 15.80
N ASP A 127 -3.15 8.38 16.08
CA ASP A 127 -4.36 8.26 15.28
C ASP A 127 -4.07 8.60 13.81
N ASN A 128 -4.51 7.70 12.93
CA ASN A 128 -4.46 7.80 11.49
C ASN A 128 -5.77 7.25 10.89
N PRO A 129 -6.83 8.07 10.81
CA PRO A 129 -8.08 7.68 10.16
C PRO A 129 -7.93 7.42 8.66
N ALA A 130 -6.85 7.91 8.05
CA ALA A 130 -6.50 7.73 6.64
C ALA A 130 -5.54 6.56 6.40
N HIS A 131 -5.38 5.67 7.38
CA HIS A 131 -4.67 4.41 7.18
C HIS A 131 -5.50 3.48 6.29
N ALA A 132 -4.79 2.80 5.38
CA ALA A 132 -5.31 1.73 4.55
C ALA A 132 -4.33 0.57 4.59
N ILE A 133 -4.82 -0.60 4.20
CA ILE A 133 -4.00 -1.80 4.14
C ILE A 133 -4.27 -2.55 2.84
N ALA A 134 -3.21 -3.03 2.19
CA ALA A 134 -3.32 -4.01 1.11
C ALA A 134 -2.98 -5.40 1.66
N ILE A 135 -3.94 -6.31 1.64
CA ILE A 135 -3.78 -7.69 2.13
C ILE A 135 -3.92 -8.69 0.98
N SER A 136 -3.30 -9.84 1.13
CA SER A 136 -3.57 -11.01 0.29
C SER A 136 -5.07 -11.33 0.22
N SER A 137 -5.58 -11.61 -0.97
CA SER A 137 -6.98 -12.04 -1.16
C SER A 137 -7.23 -13.49 -0.74
N THR A 138 -6.16 -14.28 -0.62
CA THR A 138 -6.17 -15.69 -0.20
C THR A 138 -5.05 -15.97 0.81
N ASP A 139 -5.15 -17.05 1.58
CA ASP A 139 -4.09 -17.43 2.52
C ASP A 139 -2.80 -17.84 1.77
N ARG A 140 -1.69 -17.17 2.10
CA ARG A 140 -0.33 -17.43 1.54
C ARG A 140 0.70 -17.66 2.62
N THR A 141 0.29 -18.23 3.76
CA THR A 141 1.19 -18.44 4.90
C THR A 141 2.11 -19.65 4.74
N SER A 142 1.79 -20.59 3.84
CA SER A 142 2.63 -21.75 3.52
C SER A 142 3.91 -21.37 2.76
N GLU A 143 4.98 -22.14 2.95
CA GLU A 143 6.23 -22.05 2.17
C GLU A 143 6.03 -22.45 0.70
N ASP A 144 5.00 -23.24 0.40
CA ASP A 144 4.68 -23.62 -0.99
C ASP A 144 4.24 -22.42 -1.85
N CYS A 145 3.83 -21.33 -1.21
CA CYS A 145 3.46 -20.07 -1.86
C CYS A 145 4.67 -19.15 -2.15
N ASP A 146 5.90 -19.56 -1.81
CA ASP A 146 7.11 -18.74 -1.97
C ASP A 146 7.26 -18.12 -3.38
N PRO A 147 7.10 -18.87 -4.49
CA PRO A 147 7.19 -18.29 -5.84
C PRO A 147 6.13 -17.22 -6.10
N GLU A 148 4.88 -17.50 -5.73
CA GLU A 148 3.75 -16.57 -5.91
C GLU A 148 3.96 -15.28 -5.10
N VAL A 149 4.43 -15.39 -3.86
CA VAL A 149 4.71 -14.22 -3.00
C VAL A 149 5.84 -13.36 -3.59
N LEU A 150 6.84 -13.98 -4.24
CA LEU A 150 7.90 -13.25 -4.94
C LEU A 150 7.38 -12.52 -6.17
N GLU A 151 6.50 -13.15 -6.95
CA GLU A 151 5.84 -12.50 -8.09
C GLU A 151 4.99 -11.30 -7.66
N LEU A 152 4.22 -11.45 -6.57
CA LEU A 152 3.46 -10.34 -5.98
C LEU A 152 4.37 -9.21 -5.49
N GLN A 153 5.52 -9.54 -4.89
CA GLN A 153 6.51 -8.53 -4.48
C GLN A 153 7.02 -7.73 -5.69
N GLU A 154 7.31 -8.39 -6.80
CA GLU A 154 7.76 -7.73 -8.02
C GLU A 154 6.66 -6.88 -8.67
N ALA A 155 5.42 -7.38 -8.70
CA ALA A 155 4.26 -6.65 -9.19
C ALA A 155 4.03 -5.37 -8.37
N LEU A 156 4.01 -5.47 -7.04
CA LEU A 156 3.92 -4.33 -6.13
C LEU A 156 5.05 -3.33 -6.35
N LEU A 157 6.29 -3.80 -6.42
CA LEU A 157 7.43 -2.93 -6.69
C LEU A 157 7.24 -2.17 -8.00
N THR A 158 6.69 -2.82 -9.03
CA THR A 158 6.40 -2.20 -10.32
C THR A 158 5.29 -1.17 -10.26
N LYS A 159 4.21 -1.40 -9.51
CA LYS A 159 3.13 -0.40 -9.36
C LYS A 159 3.60 0.85 -8.59
N PHE A 160 4.41 0.66 -7.56
CA PHE A 160 4.83 1.74 -6.67
C PHE A 160 6.10 2.50 -7.14
N LYS A 161 6.94 1.92 -8.00
CA LYS A 161 8.18 2.59 -8.46
C LYS A 161 7.93 3.82 -9.35
N ALA A 162 6.75 3.92 -9.95
CA ALA A 162 6.42 5.00 -10.88
C ALA A 162 6.38 6.38 -10.20
N GLN A 163 6.06 6.43 -8.91
CA GLN A 163 5.89 7.68 -8.18
C GLN A 163 6.58 7.61 -6.81
N LEU A 164 7.84 8.04 -6.76
CA LEU A 164 8.60 8.22 -5.53
C LEU A 164 8.65 9.69 -5.15
N ARG A 165 8.19 10.03 -3.95
CA ARG A 165 8.18 11.40 -3.40
C ARG A 165 9.04 11.49 -2.14
N ARG A 166 9.84 12.54 -2.00
CA ARG A 166 10.69 12.76 -0.82
C ARG A 166 9.89 13.40 0.31
N ILE A 167 10.15 12.97 1.54
CA ILE A 167 9.67 13.64 2.75
C ILE A 167 10.84 14.50 3.27
N PRO A 168 10.66 15.82 3.54
CA PRO A 168 9.44 16.63 3.45
C PRO A 168 9.26 17.40 2.12
N ASP A 169 10.21 17.31 1.19
CA ASP A 169 10.37 18.30 0.11
C ASP A 169 9.43 18.15 -1.10
N GLY A 170 8.49 17.20 -1.12
CA GLY A 170 7.55 17.10 -2.24
C GLY A 170 6.41 16.13 -2.05
N ILE A 171 5.49 16.44 -1.13
CA ILE A 171 4.14 15.85 -1.10
C ILE A 171 3.24 16.71 -1.99
#